data_AF-A0A934R4V4-F1
#
_entry.id   AF-A0A934R4V4-F1
#
_cell.length_a   1.000
_cell.length_b   1.000
_cell.length_c   1.000
_cell.angle_alpha   90.00
_cell.angle_beta   90.00
_cell.angle_gamma   90.00
#
_symmetry.space_group_name_H-M   'P 1'
#
loop_
_entity.id
_entity.type
_entity.pdbx_description
1 polymer ?
#
loop_
_entity_poly.entity_id
_entity_poly.type
_entity_poly.pdbx_seq_one_letter_code
_entity_poly.pdbx_strand_id
1 'polypeptide(L)' 'MSMSGSKGLLTLATRNLQARWEETRFSWRDRKAREFEELYLEELMTSVNSALRVIDELDKLLEKVHADCE' A
#
# COMPACT_ATOMS: atom_id res chain seq x y z
N MET A 1 16.78 -5.28 -6.56
CA MET A 1 15.62 -5.49 -5.66
C MET A 1 14.61 -6.33 -6.42
N SER A 2 14.08 -7.41 -5.84
CA SER A 2 13.05 -8.20 -6.51
C SER A 2 11.70 -7.48 -6.42
N MET A 3 10.82 -7.74 -7.39
CA MET A 3 9.45 -7.20 -7.41
C MET A 3 8.67 -7.61 -6.15
N SER A 4 8.76 -8.90 -5.79
CA SER A 4 8.21 -9.45 -4.54
C SER A 4 8.73 -8.76 -3.27
N GLY A 5 10.03 -8.43 -3.21
CA GLY A 5 10.60 -7.68 -2.08
C GLY A 5 10.03 -6.27 -1.96
N SER A 6 9.85 -5.58 -3.09
CA SER A 6 9.28 -4.23 -3.13
C SER A 6 7.80 -4.23 -2.72
N LYS A 7 7.03 -5.23 -3.14
CA LYS A 7 5.64 -5.46 -2.70
C LYS A 7 5.53 -5.65 -1.19
N GLY A 8 6.41 -6.49 -0.63
CA GLY A 8 6.46 -6.76 0.80
C GLY A 8 6.74 -5.50 1.62
N LEU A 9 7.73 -4.70 1.19
CA LEU A 9 8.05 -3.43 1.82
C LEU A 9 6.88 -2.43 1.77
N LEU A 10 6.24 -2.29 0.61
CA LEU A 10 5.08 -1.40 0.46
C LEU A 10 3.91 -1.83 1.35
N THR A 11 3.63 -3.13 1.41
CA THR A 11 2.59 -3.69 2.29
C THR A 11 2.89 -3.40 3.77
N LEU A 12 4.13 -3.61 4.19
CA LEU A 12 4.56 -3.36 5.57
C LEU A 12 4.48 -1.87 5.93
N ALA A 13 4.96 -0.99 5.05
CA ALA A 13 4.91 0.45 5.25
C ALA A 13 3.46 0.95 5.39
N THR A 14 2.55 0.42 4.58
CA THR A 14 1.12 0.75 4.60
C THR A 14 0.47 0.34 5.92
N ARG A 15 0.76 -0.87 6.41
CA ARG A 15 0.26 -1.33 7.72
C ARG A 15 0.82 -0.49 8.87
N ASN A 16 2.10 -0.16 8.84
CA ASN A 16 2.72 0.69 9.85
C ASN A 16 2.12 2.10 9.87
N LEU A 17 1.80 2.65 8.70
CA LEU A 17 1.12 3.95 8.60
C LEU A 17 -0.27 3.89 9.25
N GLN A 18 -1.07 2.87 8.92
CA GLN A 18 -2.41 2.69 9.49
C GLN A 18 -2.37 2.57 11.02
N ALA A 19 -1.47 1.75 11.56
CA ALA A 19 -1.33 1.59 13.00
C ALA A 19 -0.93 2.90 13.70
N ARG A 20 0.03 3.64 13.13
CA ARG A 20 0.43 4.95 13.67
C ARG A 20 -0.68 5.99 13.58
N TRP A 21 -1.51 5.91 12.54
CA TRP A 21 -2.68 6.77 12.42
C TRP A 21 -3.71 6.49 13.51
N GLU A 22 -4.02 5.22 13.76
CA GLU A 22 -4.91 4.81 14.86
C GLU A 22 -4.39 5.32 16.21
N GLU A 23 -3.10 5.15 16.49
CA GLU A 23 -2.42 5.70 17.66
C GLU A 23 -2.58 7.24 17.76
N THR A 24 -2.38 7.93 16.64
CA THR A 24 -2.51 9.40 16.56
C THR A 24 -3.95 9.85 16.83
N ARG A 25 -4.94 9.08 16.35
CA ARG A 25 -6.37 9.39 16.55
C ARG A 25 -6.82 9.27 18.00
N PHE A 26 -6.08 8.59 18.86
CA PHE A 26 -6.39 8.60 20.29
C PHE A 26 -6.23 9.99 20.91
N SER A 27 -5.27 10.80 20.48
CA SER A 27 -5.04 12.16 21.01
C SER A 27 -5.56 13.25 20.08
N TRP A 28 -5.52 13.04 18.76
CA TRP A 28 -5.97 14.01 17.76
C TRP A 28 -7.37 13.69 17.23
N ARG A 29 -8.39 14.29 17.85
CA ARG A 29 -9.82 13.97 17.62
C ARG A 29 -10.65 15.07 16.99
N ASP A 30 -10.03 16.18 16.62
CA ASP A 30 -10.74 17.34 16.10
C ASP A 30 -11.22 17.14 14.65
N ARG A 31 -11.81 18.19 14.09
CA ARG A 31 -12.24 18.22 12.68
C ARG A 31 -11.05 18.07 11.71
N LYS A 32 -9.87 18.59 12.05
CA LYS A 32 -8.69 18.52 11.17
C LYS A 32 -8.15 17.10 11.05
N ALA A 33 -8.22 16.32 12.11
CA ALA A 33 -7.89 14.91 12.06
C ALA A 33 -8.80 14.12 11.10
N ARG A 34 -10.11 14.43 11.08
CA ARG A 34 -11.05 13.83 10.10
C ARG A 34 -10.75 14.27 8.66
N GLU A 35 -10.56 15.57 8.45
CA GLU A 35 -10.18 16.10 7.13
C GLU A 35 -8.88 15.46 6.63
N PHE A 36 -7.92 15.21 7.52
CA PHE A 36 -6.67 14.55 7.14
C PHE A 36 -6.87 13.10 6.71
N GLU A 37 -7.71 12.36 7.44
CA GLU A 37 -8.07 10.97 7.10
C GLU A 37 -8.68 10.88 5.70
N GLU A 38 -9.72 11.68 5.47
CA GLU A 38 -10.50 11.68 4.23
C GLU A 38 -9.67 12.18 3.03
N LEU A 39 -8.92 13.28 3.20
CA LEU A 39 -8.22 13.92 2.08
C LEU A 39 -6.89 13.26 1.71
N TYR A 40 -6.24 12.57 2.64
CA TYR A 40 -4.89 12.05 2.40
C TYR A 40 -4.79 10.56 2.64
N LEU A 41 -5.27 10.06 3.77
CA LEU A 41 -5.08 8.64 4.10
C LEU A 41 -5.97 7.74 3.25
N GLU A 42 -7.25 8.06 3.08
CA GLU A 42 -8.14 7.24 2.24
C GLU A 42 -7.67 7.18 0.78
N GLU A 43 -7.26 8.31 0.21
CA GLU A 43 -6.72 8.39 -1.16
C GLU A 43 -5.41 7.60 -1.29
N LEU A 44 -4.49 7.77 -0.33
CA LEU A 44 -3.21 7.06 -0.31
C LEU A 44 -3.43 5.54 -0.19
N MET A 45 -4.28 5.09 0.72
CA MET A 45 -4.57 3.68 0.93
C MET A 45 -5.21 3.05 -0.31
N THR A 46 -6.11 3.78 -0.97
CA THR A 46 -6.72 3.36 -2.24
C THR A 46 -5.66 3.19 -3.33
N SER A 47 -4.79 4.18 -3.48
CA SER A 47 -3.72 4.19 -4.49
C SER A 47 -2.70 3.08 -4.27
N VAL A 48 -2.30 2.84 -3.02
CA VAL A 48 -1.37 1.76 -2.67
C VAL A 48 -1.99 0.39 -2.91
N ASN A 49 -3.27 0.20 -2.56
CA ASN A 49 -3.97 -1.05 -2.84
C ASN A 49 -4.06 -1.33 -4.35
N SER A 50 -4.29 -0.29 -5.17
CA SER A 50 -4.25 -0.42 -6.62
C SER A 50 -2.85 -0.81 -7.12
N ALA A 51 -1.80 -0.14 -6.63
CA ALA A 51 -0.42 -0.44 -7.00
C ALA A 51 -0.02 -1.88 -6.64
N LEU A 52 -0.39 -2.37 -5.45
CA LEU A 52 -0.13 -3.74 -5.02
C LEU A 52 -0.79 -4.78 -5.94
N ARG A 53 -2.00 -4.51 -6.45
CA ARG A 53 -2.67 -5.38 -7.42
C ARG A 53 -1.94 -5.41 -8.76
N VAL A 54 -1.54 -4.25 -9.27
CA VAL A 54 -0.79 -4.16 -10.53
C VAL A 54 0.57 -4.87 -10.40
N ILE A 55 1.24 -4.73 -9.25
CA ILE A 55 2.48 -5.46 -8.97
C ILE A 55 2.26 -6.98 -9.04
N ASP A 56 1.14 -7.49 -8.50
CA ASP A 56 0.80 -8.91 -8.57
C ASP A 56 0.48 -9.41 -9.98
N GLU A 57 -0.14 -8.57 -10.79
CA GLU A 57 -0.39 -8.89 -12.20
C GLU A 57 0.92 -8.93 -13.00
N LEU A 58 1.82 -7.99 -12.75
CA LEU A 58 3.14 -7.94 -13.38
C LEU A 58 3.99 -9.15 -12.99
N ASP A 59 3.98 -9.56 -11.71
CA ASP A 59 4.74 -10.72 -11.23
C ASP A 59 4.31 -12.00 -11.97
N LYS A 60 2.99 -12.23 -12.07
CA LYS A 60 2.42 -13.36 -12.83
C LYS A 60 2.75 -13.31 -14.31
N LEU A 61 2.77 -12.12 -14.91
CA LEU A 61 3.08 -11.97 -16.33
C LEU A 61 4.56 -12.26 -16.60
N LEU A 62 5.46 -11.78 -15.74
CA LEU A 62 6.89 -12.06 -15.83
C LEU A 62 7.19 -13.54 -15.63
N GLU A 63 6.53 -14.21 -14.68
CA GLU A 63 6.65 -15.67 -14.50
C GLU A 63 6.26 -16.44 -15.76
N LYS A 64 5.15 -16.06 -16.42
CA LYS A 64 4.73 -16.68 -17.69
C LYS A 64 5.72 -16.45 -18.81
N VAL A 65 6.19 -15.21 -18.98
CA VAL A 65 7.17 -14.88 -20.03
C VAL A 65 8.47 -15.67 -19.82
N HIS A 66 8.90 -15.83 -18.57
CA HIS A 66 10.06 -16.68 -18.25
C HIS A 66 9.81 -18.14 -18.62
N ALA A 67 8.64 -18.70 -18.26
CA ALA A 67 8.29 -20.08 -18.60
C ALA A 67 8.15 -20.33 -20.11
N ASP A 68 7.70 -19.33 -20.89
CA ASP A 68 7.58 -19.43 -22.35
C ASP A 68 8.94 -19.33 -23.07
N CYS A 69 9.99 -18.87 -22.39
CA CYS A 69 11.34 -18.68 -22.92
C CYS A 69 12.32 -19.82 -22.54
N GLU A 70 11.92 -20.73 -21.66
CA GLU A 70 12.64 -21.99 -21.35
C GLU A 70 12.13 -23.16 -22.20
#